data_AF-A0A7H1Q4R1-F1
#
_entry.id   AF-A0A7H1Q4R1-F1
#
_cell.length_a   1.000
_cell.length_b   1.000
_cell.length_c   1.000
_cell.angle_alpha   90.00
_cell.angle_beta   90.00
_cell.angle_gamma   90.00
#
_symmetry.space_group_name_H-M   'P 1'
#
loop_
_entity.id
_entity.type
_entity.pdbx_description
1 polymer ?
#
loop_
_entity_poly.entity_id
_entity_poly.type
_entity_poly.pdbx_seq_one_letter_code
_entity_poly.pdbx_strand_id
1 'polypeptide(L)'
;MRPYGWETVSAGRPGSVVVHPEDVLPRLTPFTCGANWAGCCGPSGANGPNLACACGSRLATWAADCMGPNELHLDPVRVHAG
;
A
#
# COMPACT_ATOMS: atom_id res chain seq x y z
N MET A 1 -21.54 19.67 -6.45
CA MET A 1 -21.10 18.64 -7.43
C MET A 1 -19.92 19.22 -8.19
N ARG A 2 -18.72 18.67 -8.01
CA ARG A 2 -17.49 19.09 -8.70
C ARG A 2 -17.33 18.22 -9.95
N PRO A 3 -16.85 18.74 -11.09
CA PRO A 3 -16.74 17.96 -12.32
C PRO A 3 -15.65 16.89 -12.19
N TYR A 4 -15.93 15.70 -12.74
CA TYR A 4 -15.04 14.54 -12.84
C TYR A 4 -13.83 14.88 -13.74
N GLY A 5 -12.79 15.49 -13.17
CA GLY A 5 -11.44 15.23 -13.66
C GLY A 5 -11.05 13.84 -13.15
N TRP A 6 -10.82 12.89 -14.03
CA TRP A 6 -10.35 11.53 -13.70
C TRP A 6 -8.87 11.54 -13.29
N GLU A 7 -8.38 12.60 -12.64
CA GLU A 7 -7.03 12.64 -12.14
C GLU A 7 -6.86 11.52 -11.10
N THR A 8 -6.12 10.50 -11.51
CA THR A 8 -5.66 9.43 -10.65
C THR A 8 -4.65 10.02 -9.69
N VAL A 9 -5.06 10.20 -8.43
CA VAL A 9 -4.15 10.54 -7.33
C VAL A 9 -3.60 9.22 -6.79
N SER A 10 -2.29 9.07 -6.77
CA SER A 10 -1.65 7.89 -6.18
C SER A 10 -2.05 7.73 -4.71
N ALA A 11 -2.28 6.49 -4.28
CA ALA A 11 -2.72 6.19 -2.91
C ALA A 11 -1.58 6.32 -1.87
N GLY A 12 -0.34 6.40 -2.35
CA GLY A 12 0.86 6.39 -1.52
C GLY A 12 1.23 7.73 -0.90
N ARG A 13 2.11 7.67 0.09
CA ARG A 13 2.78 8.87 0.60
C ARG A 13 3.79 9.38 -0.43
N PRO A 14 4.02 10.71 -0.51
CA PRO A 14 5.07 11.28 -1.34
C PRO A 14 6.43 10.62 -1.08
N GLY A 15 7.19 10.39 -2.14
CA GLY A 15 8.51 9.77 -2.09
C GLY A 15 8.50 8.24 -2.04
N SER A 16 7.34 7.59 -1.85
CA SER A 16 7.24 6.13 -1.96
C SER A 16 7.53 5.64 -3.38
N VAL A 17 8.04 4.41 -3.47
CA VAL A 17 8.22 3.71 -4.75
C VAL A 17 7.00 2.82 -4.97
N VAL A 18 6.34 2.99 -6.12
CA VAL A 18 5.23 2.14 -6.55
C VAL A 18 5.78 0.94 -7.31
N VAL A 19 5.36 -0.26 -6.92
CA VAL A 19 5.71 -1.51 -7.60
C VAL A 19 4.45 -2.35 -7.79
N HIS A 20 4.50 -3.29 -8.72
CA HIS A 20 3.41 -4.24 -8.86
C HIS A 20 3.42 -5.21 -7.65
N PRO A 21 2.26 -5.59 -7.09
CA PRO A 21 2.22 -6.46 -5.91
C PRO A 21 2.96 -7.79 -6.09
N GLU A 22 2.99 -8.33 -7.30
CA GLU A 22 3.64 -9.61 -7.60
C GLU A 22 5.18 -9.55 -7.56
N ASP A 23 5.77 -8.35 -7.63
CA ASP A 23 7.22 -8.15 -7.48
C ASP A 23 7.67 -8.25 -6.01
N VAL A 24 6.72 -8.14 -5.07
CA VAL A 24 7.00 -8.05 -3.62
C VAL A 24 6.40 -9.22 -2.86
N LEU A 25 5.17 -9.61 -3.18
CA LEU A 25 4.48 -10.71 -2.50
C LEU A 25 5.03 -12.06 -3.00
N PRO A 26 5.20 -13.07 -2.13
CA PRO A 26 4.78 -13.12 -0.72
C PRO A 26 5.89 -12.73 0.27
N ARG A 27 6.96 -12.02 -0.15
CA ARG A 27 8.09 -11.67 0.73
C ARG A 27 7.68 -10.78 1.90
N LEU A 28 6.66 -9.95 1.69
CA LEU A 28 5.96 -9.23 2.75
C LEU A 28 4.60 -9.91 3.00
N THR A 29 4.18 -9.95 4.26
CA THR A 29 2.91 -10.53 4.68
C THR A 29 1.98 -9.47 5.26
N PRO A 30 0.64 -9.69 5.19
CA PRO A 30 -0.33 -8.81 5.83
C PRO A 30 -0.01 -8.57 7.31
N PHE A 31 0.09 -7.29 7.69
CA PHE A 31 0.18 -6.85 9.08
C PHE A 31 -1.22 -6.48 9.57
N THR A 32 -1.92 -7.47 10.14
CA THR A 32 -3.33 -7.34 10.57
C THR A 32 -3.51 -6.80 11.99
N CYS A 33 -2.42 -6.49 12.70
CA CYS A 33 -2.49 -5.83 14.00
C CYS A 33 -2.77 -4.32 13.83
N GLY A 34 -4.04 -3.95 13.70
CA GLY A 34 -4.49 -2.56 13.65
C GLY A 34 -5.60 -2.31 12.62
N ALA A 35 -5.97 -1.04 12.44
CA ALA A 35 -6.98 -0.60 11.46
C ALA A 35 -6.42 -0.40 10.04
N ASN A 36 -5.17 -0.79 9.81
CA ASN A 36 -4.40 -0.60 8.59
C ASN A 36 -4.75 -1.61 7.47
N TRP A 37 -5.54 -2.63 7.80
CA TRP A 37 -6.18 -3.55 6.84
C TRP A 37 -7.70 -3.29 6.74
N ALA A 38 -8.08 -2.06 6.39
CA ALA A 38 -9.50 -1.67 6.29
C ALA A 38 -9.88 -1.38 4.82
N GLY A 39 -11.01 -1.91 4.37
CA GLY A 39 -11.63 -1.69 3.06
C GLY A 39 -12.71 -2.74 2.78
N CYS A 40 -13.36 -2.69 1.62
CA CYS A 40 -14.48 -3.60 1.32
C CYS A 40 -14.01 -5.02 0.99
N CYS A 41 -13.10 -5.16 0.01
CA CYS A 41 -12.59 -6.46 -0.44
C CYS A 41 -11.08 -6.65 -0.19
N GLY A 42 -10.42 -5.61 0.30
CA GLY A 42 -8.99 -5.56 0.51
C GLY A 42 -8.60 -4.29 1.24
N PRO A 43 -7.31 -4.05 1.47
CA PRO A 43 -6.87 -2.85 2.16
C PRO A 43 -7.06 -1.60 1.29
N SER A 44 -7.63 -0.54 1.85
CA SER A 44 -7.74 0.78 1.19
C SER A 44 -6.40 1.51 1.05
N GLY A 45 -5.37 1.12 1.80
CA GLY A 45 -4.08 1.82 1.87
C GLY A 45 -4.10 3.13 2.70
N ALA A 46 -5.27 3.61 3.14
CA ALA A 46 -5.40 4.92 3.80
C ALA A 46 -4.82 4.96 5.23
N ASN A 47 -4.74 3.81 5.89
CA ASN A 47 -4.41 3.71 7.32
C ASN A 47 -2.93 3.36 7.57
N GLY A 48 -2.06 3.65 6.61
CA GLY A 48 -0.62 3.45 6.70
C GLY A 48 -0.17 2.02 6.36
N PRO A 49 1.12 1.70 6.63
CA PRO A 49 1.72 0.43 6.23
C PRO A 49 0.97 -0.79 6.77
N ASN A 50 0.67 -1.72 5.87
CA ASN A 50 -0.14 -2.91 6.11
C ASN A 50 0.50 -4.20 5.60
N LEU A 51 1.74 -4.10 5.10
CA LEU A 51 2.60 -5.23 4.77
C LEU A 51 3.89 -5.15 5.59
N ALA A 52 4.30 -6.29 6.15
CA ALA A 52 5.47 -6.41 7.00
C ALA A 52 6.41 -7.53 6.54
N CYS A 53 7.69 -7.37 6.84
CA CYS A 53 8.68 -8.44 6.75
C CYS A 53 8.45 -9.46 7.87
N ALA A 54 9.01 -10.66 7.73
CA ALA A 54 9.00 -11.70 8.76
C ALA A 54 9.57 -11.22 10.12
N CYS A 55 10.44 -10.21 10.14
CA CYS A 55 10.93 -9.60 11.38
C CYS A 55 9.93 -8.65 12.08
N GLY A 56 8.73 -8.46 11.51
CA GLY A 56 7.68 -7.55 12.01
C GLY A 56 7.84 -6.09 11.58
N SER A 57 8.92 -5.74 10.88
CA SER A 57 9.08 -4.39 10.33
C SER A 57 8.07 -4.14 9.22
N ARG A 58 7.27 -3.08 9.36
CA ARG A 58 6.31 -2.63 8.33
C ARG A 58 7.07 -1.89 7.23
N LEU A 59 6.99 -2.40 6.01
CA LEU A 59 7.82 -1.96 4.88
C LEU A 59 7.00 -1.50 3.66
N ALA A 60 5.70 -1.74 3.63
CA ALA A 60 4.87 -1.30 2.52
C ALA A 60 3.41 -1.04 2.92
N THR A 61 2.75 -0.23 2.09
CA THR A 61 1.30 -0.02 2.07
C THR A 61 0.76 -0.56 0.76
N TRP A 62 -0.18 -1.50 0.83
CA TRP A 62 -0.92 -1.99 -0.32
C TRP A 62 -2.33 -1.38 -0.30
N ALA A 63 -2.69 -0.66 -1.36
CA ALA A 63 -4.06 -0.31 -1.69
C ALA A 63 -4.56 -1.35 -2.70
N ALA A 64 -5.63 -2.07 -2.35
CA ALA A 64 -6.28 -3.11 -3.15
C ALA A 64 -7.76 -3.27 -2.76
N ASP A 65 -8.42 -2.15 -2.43
CA ASP A 65 -9.87 -2.16 -2.31
C ASP A 65 -10.50 -2.26 -3.71
N CYS A 66 -11.63 -2.95 -3.83
CA CYS A 66 -12.30 -3.20 -5.11
C CYS A 66 -12.82 -1.93 -5.80
N MET A 67 -12.91 -0.83 -5.07
CA MET A 67 -13.37 0.49 -5.56
C MET A 67 -12.24 1.50 -5.72
N GLY A 68 -10.97 1.07 -5.61
CA GLY A 68 -9.80 1.95 -5.61
C GLY A 68 -8.67 1.46 -6.50
N PRO A 69 -7.51 2.11 -6.44
CA PRO A 69 -6.31 1.66 -7.13
C PRO A 69 -5.81 0.34 -6.55
N ASN A 70 -5.09 -0.42 -7.37
CA ASN A 70 -4.29 -1.56 -6.95
C ASN A 70 -2.81 -1.18 -7.01
N GLU A 71 -2.32 -0.54 -5.94
CA GLU A 71 -0.96 0.04 -5.85
C GLU A 71 -0.25 -0.47 -4.59
N LEU A 72 0.98 -0.97 -4.72
CA LEU A 72 1.86 -1.29 -3.60
C LEU A 72 2.97 -0.24 -3.49
N HIS A 73 2.96 0.47 -2.36
CA HIS A 73 3.91 1.52 -2.03
C HIS A 73 4.94 1.01 -1.03
N LEU A 74 6.21 0.98 -1.44
CA LEU A 74 7.33 0.69 -0.56
C LEU A 74 7.64 1.89 0.33
N ASP A 75 8.00 1.63 1.59
CA ASP A 75 8.42 2.66 2.55
C ASP A 75 9.73 3.31 2.07
N PRO A 76 9.74 4.64 1.83
CA PRO A 76 10.87 5.31 1.18
C PRO A 76 12.10 5.48 2.09
N VAL A 77 11.95 5.26 3.40
CA VAL A 77 13.04 5.39 4.38
C VAL A 77 13.59 4.02 4.74
N ARG A 78 12.78 2.96 4.66
CA ARG A 78 13.15 1.61 5.09
C ARG A 78 13.49 0.67 3.95
N VAL A 79 13.14 1.01 2.72
CA VAL A 79 13.44 0.22 1.53
C VAL A 79 14.40 1.01 0.65
N HIS A 80 15.47 0.35 0.22
CA HIS A 80 16.53 0.95 -0.60
C HIS A 80 16.84 0.02 -1.78
N ALA A 81 17.19 0.59 -2.93
CA ALA A 81 17.78 -0.16 -4.03
C ALA A 81 19.22 -0.54 -3.66
N GLY A 82 19.54 -1.83 -3.79
CA GLY A 82 20.87 -2.39 -3.56
C GLY A 82 21.61 -2.67 -4.86
#